data_AF-A0A645D5L5-F1
#
_entry.id   AF-A0A645D5L5-F1
#
_cell.length_a   1.000
_cell.length_b   1.000
_cell.length_c   1.000
_cell.angle_alpha   90.00
_cell.angle_beta   90.00
_cell.angle_gamma   90.00
#
_symmetry.space_group_name_H-M   'P 1'
#
loop_
_entity.id
_entity.type
_entity.pdbx_description
1 polymer ?
#
loop_
_entity_poly.entity_id
_entity_poly.type
_entity_poly.pdbx_seq_one_letter_code
_entity_poly.pdbx_strand_id
1 'polypeptide(L)'
;MALATESFPTNLGVGSIGSLVYLCIVATLLALTMQNTGLKYAEPSHAALLMGTESFFGAMFGVLLLGETFSVRTAFGAVLIMAAVVVSETQLKFLRRNKRVLQAEAVSGK
;
A
#
# COMPACT_ATOMS: atom_id res chain seq x y z
N MET A 1 23.39 18.52 -12.52
CA MET A 1 22.90 19.69 -13.29
C MET A 1 21.42 19.59 -13.68
N ALA A 2 20.62 18.61 -13.21
CA ALA A 2 19.17 18.54 -13.47
C ALA A 2 18.30 19.02 -12.28
N LEU A 3 18.83 19.06 -11.06
CA LEU A 3 18.11 19.51 -9.85
C LEU A 3 18.03 21.05 -9.72
N ALA A 4 18.72 21.80 -10.58
CA ALA A 4 18.86 23.26 -10.49
C ALA A 4 18.07 24.02 -11.57
N THR A 5 17.51 23.33 -12.57
CA THR A 5 16.79 23.92 -13.71
C THR A 5 15.27 23.71 -13.67
N GLU A 6 14.74 22.98 -12.69
CA GLU A 6 13.32 23.11 -12.37
C GLU A 6 13.14 24.39 -11.54
N SER A 7 12.76 25.47 -12.22
CA SER A 7 12.28 26.68 -11.58
C SER A 7 11.15 26.30 -10.63
N PHE A 8 11.40 26.37 -9.32
CA PHE A 8 10.36 26.28 -8.29
C PHE A 8 9.21 27.20 -8.72
N PRO A 9 7.96 26.71 -8.72
CA PRO A 9 6.81 27.46 -9.22
C PRO A 9 6.75 28.79 -8.49
N THR A 10 7.21 29.84 -9.16
CA THR A 10 7.41 31.18 -8.57
C THR A 10 6.07 31.92 -8.45
N ASN A 11 4.99 31.25 -8.83
CA ASN A 11 3.60 31.60 -8.58
C ASN A 11 2.89 30.40 -7.94
N LEU A 12 3.10 30.20 -6.63
CA LEU A 12 2.17 29.44 -5.81
C LEU A 12 0.89 30.26 -5.70
N GLY A 13 0.05 30.23 -6.74
CA GLY A 13 -1.27 30.83 -6.69
C GLY A 13 -2.00 30.29 -5.46
N VAL A 14 -2.74 31.14 -4.75
CA VAL A 14 -3.39 30.81 -3.46
C VAL A 14 -4.19 29.50 -3.53
N GLY A 15 -4.73 29.17 -4.71
CA GLY A 15 -5.40 27.88 -4.98
C GLY A 15 -4.49 26.64 -4.84
N SER A 16 -3.24 26.70 -5.30
CA SER A 16 -2.28 25.58 -5.23
C SER A 16 -1.84 25.30 -3.79
N ILE A 17 -1.68 26.35 -2.97
CA ILE A 17 -1.40 26.21 -1.55
C ILE A 17 -2.58 25.52 -0.85
N GLY A 18 -3.81 25.91 -1.21
CA GLY A 18 -5.03 25.24 -0.74
C GLY A 18 -5.08 23.76 -1.10
N SER A 19 -4.75 23.39 -2.34
CA SER A 19 -4.69 21.99 -2.79
C SER A 19 -3.62 21.18 -2.06
N LEU A 20 -2.44 21.76 -1.82
CA LEU A 20 -1.36 21.11 -1.06
C LEU A 20 -1.78 20.87 0.39
N VAL A 21 -2.38 21.87 1.05
CA VAL A 21 -2.89 21.73 2.41
C VAL A 21 -3.99 20.67 2.47
N TYR A 22 -4.92 20.67 1.50
CA TYR A 22 -5.96 19.64 1.40
C TYR A 22 -5.37 18.24 1.23
N LEU A 23 -4.40 18.06 0.32
CA LEU A 23 -3.75 16.78 0.09
C LEU A 23 -2.99 16.29 1.34
N CYS A 24 -2.22 17.17 1.97
CA CYS A 24 -1.48 16.82 3.18
C CYS A 24 -2.41 16.48 4.36
N ILE A 25 -3.46 17.28 4.60
CA ILE A 25 -4.33 17.06 5.75
C ILE A 25 -5.31 15.91 5.47
N VAL A 26 -6.02 15.95 4.35
CA VAL A 26 -7.08 14.97 4.07
C VAL A 26 -6.50 13.67 3.54
N ALA A 27 -5.64 13.72 2.52
CA ALA A 27 -5.12 12.50 1.91
C ALA A 27 -3.99 11.85 2.73
N THR A 28 -3.26 12.59 3.57
CA THR A 28 -2.17 12.01 4.39
C THR A 28 -2.57 11.87 5.86
N LEU A 29 -2.85 12.97 6.56
CA LEU A 29 -3.13 12.90 8.01
C LEU A 29 -4.40 12.10 8.29
N LEU A 30 -5.53 12.49 7.70
CA LEU A 30 -6.82 11.84 7.97
C LEU A 30 -6.82 10.39 7.46
N ALA A 31 -6.38 10.16 6.23
CA ALA A 31 -6.34 8.81 5.65
C ALA A 31 -5.42 7.87 6.44
N LEU A 32 -4.19 8.28 6.79
CA LEU A 32 -3.28 7.44 7.58
C LEU A 32 -3.79 7.26 9.02
N THR A 33 -4.42 8.25 9.63
CA THR A 33 -5.05 8.06 10.95
C THR A 33 -6.16 7.03 10.87
N MET A 34 -7.03 7.08 9.86
CA MET A 34 -8.07 6.06 9.66
C MET A 34 -7.47 4.69 9.34
N GLN A 35 -6.43 4.63 8.48
CA GLN A 35 -5.75 3.38 8.11
C GLN A 35 -5.08 2.74 9.33
N ASN A 36 -4.34 3.51 10.13
CA ASN A 36 -3.72 3.06 11.38
C ASN A 36 -4.76 2.62 12.43
N THR A 37 -5.90 3.31 12.49
CA THR A 37 -7.00 2.95 13.39
C THR A 37 -7.63 1.63 12.95
N GLY A 38 -7.98 1.48 11.67
CA GLY A 38 -8.54 0.24 11.11
C GLY A 38 -7.60 -0.96 11.27
N LEU A 39 -6.30 -0.75 11.02
CA LEU A 39 -5.25 -1.75 11.21
C LEU A 39 -5.10 -2.20 12.67
N LYS A 40 -5.38 -1.32 13.65
CA LYS A 40 -5.32 -1.63 15.08
C LYS A 40 -6.47 -2.55 15.54
N TYR A 41 -7.64 -2.45 14.91
CA TYR A 41 -8.82 -3.25 15.27
C TYR A 41 -8.96 -4.53 14.44
N ALA A 42 -8.28 -4.63 13.29
CA ALA A 42 -8.27 -5.82 12.45
C ALA A 42 -7.24 -6.85 12.96
N GLU A 43 -7.61 -8.14 12.96
CA GLU A 43 -6.64 -9.21 13.19
C GLU A 43 -5.48 -9.08 12.18
N PRO A 44 -4.22 -9.41 12.53
CA PRO A 44 -3.07 -9.22 11.64
C PRO A 44 -3.23 -9.86 10.26
N SER A 45 -4.06 -10.90 10.17
CA SER A 45 -4.43 -11.56 8.92
C SER A 45 -5.35 -10.69 8.04
N HIS A 46 -6.35 -10.03 8.64
CA HIS A 46 -7.31 -9.17 7.92
C HIS A 46 -6.70 -7.81 7.56
N ALA A 47 -5.82 -7.30 8.42
CA ALA A 47 -5.02 -6.10 8.15
C ALA A 47 -4.15 -6.24 6.89
N ALA A 48 -3.40 -7.35 6.78
CA ALA A 48 -2.56 -7.63 5.61
C ALA A 48 -3.39 -7.76 4.31
N LEU A 49 -4.49 -8.51 4.38
CA LEU A 49 -5.42 -8.66 3.26
C LEU A 49 -5.99 -7.29 2.82
N LEU A 50 -6.44 -6.45 3.75
CA LEU A 50 -6.95 -5.12 3.44
C LEU A 50 -5.88 -4.24 2.76
N MET A 51 -4.66 -4.18 3.28
CA MET A 51 -3.57 -3.39 2.66
C MET A 51 -3.19 -3.91 1.27
N GLY A 52 -3.19 -5.24 1.06
CA GLY A 52 -2.95 -5.84 -0.24
C GLY A 52 -4.08 -5.57 -1.25
N THR A 53 -5.33 -5.71 -0.80
CA THR A 53 -6.50 -5.42 -1.65
C THR A 53 -6.68 -3.93 -1.95
N GLU A 54 -6.31 -3.03 -1.04
CA GLU A 54 -6.29 -1.57 -1.28
C GLU A 54 -5.34 -1.22 -2.43
N SER A 55 -4.13 -1.78 -2.44
CA SER A 55 -3.17 -1.58 -3.53
C SER A 55 -3.66 -2.18 -4.85
N PHE A 56 -4.29 -3.36 -4.81
CA PHE A 56 -4.88 -4.00 -5.99
C PHE A 56 -6.04 -3.17 -6.57
N PHE A 57 -7.00 -2.75 -5.74
CA PHE A 57 -8.10 -1.91 -6.17
C PHE A 57 -7.61 -0.54 -6.62
N GLY A 58 -6.63 0.06 -5.95
CA GLY A 58 -6.00 1.31 -6.37
C GLY A 58 -5.37 1.22 -7.76
N ALA A 59 -4.65 0.14 -8.05
CA ALA A 59 -4.11 -0.13 -9.38
C ALA A 59 -5.24 -0.35 -10.41
N MET A 60 -6.26 -1.16 -10.07
CA MET A 60 -7.40 -1.46 -10.94
C MET A 60 -8.23 -0.20 -11.26
N PHE A 61 -8.52 0.63 -10.26
CA PHE A 61 -9.24 1.89 -10.43
C PHE A 61 -8.37 2.95 -11.12
N GLY A 62 -7.07 3.05 -10.84
CA GLY A 62 -6.17 3.94 -11.57
C GLY A 62 -6.16 3.63 -13.07
N VAL A 63 -6.14 2.35 -13.40
CA VAL A 63 -6.29 1.82 -14.76
C VAL A 63 -7.64 2.19 -15.40
N LEU A 64 -8.74 2.01 -14.66
CA LEU A 64 -10.10 2.21 -15.19
C LEU A 64 -10.49 3.70 -15.30
N LEU A 65 -10.10 4.53 -14.32
CA LEU A 65 -10.47 5.95 -14.23
C LEU A 65 -9.53 6.88 -15.00
N LEU A 66 -8.22 6.59 -15.01
CA LEU A 66 -7.24 7.51 -15.63
C LEU A 66 -7.21 7.38 -17.16
N GLY A 67 -7.75 6.29 -17.70
CA GLY A 67 -7.97 6.13 -19.14
C GLY A 67 -6.70 6.17 -20.00
N GLU A 68 -5.52 6.02 -19.39
CA GLU A 68 -4.26 5.95 -20.13
C GLU A 68 -4.30 4.79 -21.13
N THR A 69 -3.71 4.99 -22.32
CA THR A 69 -3.75 4.03 -23.42
C THR A 69 -3.23 2.68 -22.95
N PHE A 70 -4.18 1.77 -22.77
CA PHE A 70 -3.99 0.44 -22.23
C PHE A 70 -3.22 -0.42 -23.24
N SER A 71 -1.89 -0.29 -23.24
CA SER A 71 -1.03 -1.22 -23.96
C SER A 71 -1.15 -2.60 -23.31
N VAL A 72 -1.07 -3.65 -24.12
CA VAL A 72 -1.13 -5.06 -23.68
C VAL A 72 -0.17 -5.34 -22.51
N ARG A 73 0.94 -4.60 -22.45
CA ARG A 73 1.94 -4.62 -21.38
C ARG A 73 1.41 -4.20 -20.01
N THR A 74 0.52 -3.20 -19.93
CA THR A 74 -0.06 -2.74 -18.65
C THR A 74 -1.08 -3.75 -18.12
N ALA A 75 -1.88 -4.35 -19.00
CA ALA A 75 -2.78 -5.44 -18.65
C ALA A 75 -2.02 -6.68 -18.15
N PHE A 76 -0.91 -7.03 -18.81
CA PHE A 76 -0.06 -8.14 -18.37
C PHE A 76 0.59 -7.87 -17.01
N GLY A 77 1.06 -6.64 -16.77
CA GLY A 77 1.59 -6.21 -15.47
C GLY A 77 0.53 -6.28 -14.37
N ALA A 78 -0.71 -5.86 -14.63
CA ALA A 78 -1.80 -5.93 -13.68
C ALA A 78 -2.12 -7.38 -13.28
N VAL A 79 -2.19 -8.30 -14.25
CA VAL A 79 -2.41 -9.74 -13.98
C VAL A 79 -1.25 -10.34 -13.20
N LEU A 80 0.00 -10.00 -13.54
CA LEU A 80 1.19 -10.46 -12.82
C LEU A 80 1.21 -9.99 -11.37
N ILE A 81 0.90 -8.72 -11.11
CA ILE A 81 0.83 -8.16 -9.75
C ILE A 81 -0.30 -8.84 -8.97
N MET A 82 -1.47 -9.05 -9.58
CA MET A 82 -2.60 -9.72 -8.93
C MET A 82 -2.25 -11.17 -8.57
N ALA A 83 -1.61 -11.91 -9.48
CA ALA A 83 -1.11 -13.26 -9.22
C ALA A 83 -0.04 -13.27 -8.10
N ALA A 84 0.91 -12.32 -8.12
CA ALA A 84 1.94 -12.20 -7.10
C ALA A 84 1.35 -11.86 -5.73
N VAL A 85 0.38 -10.95 -5.64
CA VAL A 85 -0.32 -10.59 -4.40
C VAL A 85 -1.11 -11.79 -3.87
N VAL A 86 -1.86 -12.50 -4.72
CA VAL A 86 -2.58 -13.72 -4.30
C VAL A 86 -1.62 -14.78 -3.78
N VAL A 87 -0.51 -15.04 -4.49
CA VAL A 87 0.55 -15.98 -4.08
C VAL A 87 1.28 -15.54 -2.81
N SER A 88 1.47 -14.23 -2.62
CA SER A 88 2.13 -13.61 -1.46
C SER A 88 1.23 -13.59 -0.22
N GLU A 89 -0.07 -13.35 -0.38
CA GLU A 89 -1.05 -13.44 0.71
C GLU A 89 -1.34 -14.90 1.07
N THR A 90 -1.19 -15.83 0.11
CA THR A 90 -1.16 -17.27 0.44
C THR A 90 0.14 -17.71 1.14
N GLN A 91 1.08 -16.80 1.40
CA GLN A 91 2.31 -17.13 2.15
C GLN A 91 2.03 -17.35 3.65
N LEU A 92 2.08 -18.64 4.00
CA LEU A 92 2.82 -19.12 5.18
C LEU A 92 2.13 -19.06 6.55
N LYS A 93 0.79 -19.12 6.63
CA LYS A 93 0.17 -19.63 7.89
C LYS A 93 0.61 -21.06 8.21
N PHE A 94 0.98 -21.85 7.20
CA PHE A 94 1.43 -23.24 7.39
C PHE A 94 2.86 -23.35 7.92
N LEU A 95 3.78 -22.46 7.54
CA LEU A 95 5.20 -22.58 7.93
C LEU A 95 5.57 -21.86 9.23
N ARG A 96 4.74 -20.93 9.71
CA ARG A 96 5.02 -20.11 10.91
C ARG A 96 4.50 -20.72 12.23
N ARG A 97 3.98 -21.94 12.22
CA ARG A 97 3.56 -22.67 13.43
C ARG A 97 4.72 -23.42 14.11
N ASN A 98 5.77 -23.80 13.37
CA ASN A 98 6.86 -24.62 13.93
C ASN A 98 7.92 -23.86 14.73
N LYS A 99 8.10 -22.54 14.56
CA LYS A 99 9.15 -21.81 15.29
C LYS A 99 8.77 -21.39 16.72
N ARG A 100 7.48 -21.24 17.04
CA ARG A 100 7.05 -20.87 18.41
C ARG A 100 7.05 -22.05 19.39
N VAL A 101 6.83 -23.27 18.91
CA VAL A 101 6.79 -24.46 19.77
C VAL A 101 8.21 -24.87 20.20
N LEU A 102 9.19 -24.78 19.29
CA LEU A 102 10.60 -25.07 19.58
C LEU A 102 11.26 -24.03 20.52
N GLN A 103 10.84 -22.76 20.46
CA GLN A 103 11.34 -21.73 21.40
C GLN A 103 10.73 -21.85 22.80
N ALA A 104 9.53 -22.43 22.94
CA ALA A 104 8.95 -22.74 24.24
C ALA A 104 9.64 -23.95 24.90
N GLU A 105 10.00 -24.99 24.12
CA GLU A 105 10.77 -26.14 24.62
C GLU A 105 12.22 -25.78 25.01
N ALA A 106 12.87 -24.85 24.32
CA ALA A 106 14.25 -24.45 24.63
C ALA A 106 14.40 -23.59 25.91
N VAL A 107 13.31 -23.01 26.44
CA VAL A 107 13.34 -22.18 27.66
C VAL A 107 12.87 -22.96 28.90
N SER A 108 12.13 -24.06 28.73
CA SER A 108 11.66 -24.93 29.83
C SER A 108 12.64 -26.06 30.20
N GLY A 109 13.87 -26.02 29.69
CA GLY A 109 14.91 -27.01 29.91
C GLY A 109 16.07 -26.51 30.77
N LYS A 110 15.81 -25.68 31.79
CA LYS A 110 16.80 -25.30 32.80
C LYS A 110 16.19 -25.21 34.18
#